data_AF-A0A200QJA5-F1
#
_entry.id   AF-A0A200QJA5-F1
#
_cell.length_a   1.000
_cell.length_b   1.000
_cell.length_c   1.000
_cell.angle_alpha   90.00
_cell.angle_beta   90.00
_cell.angle_gamma   90.00
#
_symmetry.space_group_name_H-M   'P 1'
#
loop_
_entity.id
_entity.type
_entity.pdbx_description
1 polymer ?
#
loop_
_entity_poly.entity_id
_entity_poly.type
_entity_poly.pdbx_seq_one_letter_code
_entity_poly.pdbx_strand_id
1 'polypeptide(L)' 'MNNDVHIGVPNFEGKLDPDKFLDWIDNIEKVFGYKNLTGIKCIHLVATKLRGYAQIWWSDCVKQRELIGK' A
#
# COMPACT_ATOMS: atom_id res chain seq x y z
N MET A 1 21.12 18.17 -12.80
CA MET A 1 19.89 17.36 -12.85
C MET A 1 19.51 17.07 -11.42
N ASN A 2 18.44 17.71 -10.91
CA ASN A 2 18.00 17.55 -9.53
C ASN A 2 17.55 16.10 -9.34
N ASN A 3 18.36 15.31 -8.64
CA ASN A 3 17.94 14.01 -8.11
C ASN A 3 17.09 14.24 -6.86
N ASP A 4 16.01 15.00 -7.01
CA ASP A 4 14.87 14.88 -6.12
C ASP A 4 14.30 13.49 -6.39
N VAL A 5 14.84 12.50 -5.67
CA VAL A 5 14.17 11.22 -5.50
C VAL A 5 12.87 11.57 -4.79
N HIS A 6 11.84 11.88 -5.58
CA HIS A 6 10.48 11.87 -5.10
C HIS A 6 10.26 10.43 -4.65
N ILE A 7 10.42 10.19 -3.34
CA ILE A 7 9.99 8.98 -2.65
C ILE A 7 8.45 9.02 -2.66
N GLY A 8 7.90 8.99 -3.88
CA GLY A 8 6.50 8.98 -4.18
C GLY A 8 6.07 7.54 -4.05
N VAL A 9 5.26 7.25 -3.03
CA VAL A 9 4.73 5.90 -2.84
C VAL A 9 4.01 5.48 -4.13
N PRO A 10 4.43 4.39 -4.79
CA PRO A 10 3.85 3.95 -6.04
C PRO A 10 2.40 3.49 -5.84
N ASN A 11 1.56 3.73 -6.84
CA ASN A 11 0.19 3.21 -6.85
C ASN A 11 0.18 1.73 -7.27
N PHE A 12 -0.70 0.95 -6.64
CA PHE A 12 -0.91 -0.45 -7.00
C PHE A 12 -2.35 -0.65 -7.47
N GLU A 13 -2.51 -1.03 -8.73
CA GLU A 13 -3.81 -1.21 -9.38
C GLU A 13 -4.37 -2.64 -9.25
N GLY A 14 -3.61 -3.56 -8.65
CA GLY A 14 -4.00 -4.97 -8.54
C GLY A 14 -3.65 -5.81 -9.76
N LYS A 15 -2.55 -5.52 -10.46
CA LYS A 15 -2.06 -6.38 -11.55
C LYS A 15 -1.69 -7.76 -11.00
N LEU A 16 -2.11 -8.82 -11.70
CA LEU A 16 -1.77 -10.23 -11.42
C LEU A 16 -0.33 -10.54 -11.83
N ASP A 17 0.62 -9.76 -11.32
CA ASP A 17 2.04 -9.89 -11.60
C ASP A 17 2.78 -9.95 -10.26
N PRO A 18 3.19 -11.16 -9.81
CA PRO A 18 3.80 -11.37 -8.51
C PRO A 18 5.09 -10.56 -8.31
N ASP A 19 5.91 -10.44 -9.35
CA ASP A 19 7.17 -9.68 -9.28
C ASP A 19 6.89 -8.19 -9.07
N LYS A 20 5.91 -7.63 -9.79
CA LYS A 20 5.50 -6.24 -9.59
C LYS A 20 4.89 -5.98 -8.21
N PHE A 21 4.24 -6.99 -7.62
CA PHE A 21 3.73 -6.88 -6.27
C PHE A 21 4.88 -6.86 -5.24
N LEU A 22 5.89 -7.73 -5.40
CA LEU A 22 7.06 -7.76 -4.53
C LEU A 22 7.87 -6.46 -4.62
N ASP A 23 8.11 -5.95 -5.82
CA ASP A 23 8.77 -4.65 -6.03
C ASP A 23 8.00 -3.51 -5.35
N TRP A 24 6.67 -3.55 -5.39
CA TRP A 24 5.85 -2.54 -4.74
C TRP A 24 5.94 -2.59 -3.21
N ILE A 25 5.98 -3.80 -2.62
CA ILE A 25 6.16 -3.98 -1.17
C ILE A 25 7.53 -3.45 -0.73
N ASP A 26 8.61 -3.82 -1.41
CA ASP A 26 9.97 -3.34 -1.09
C ASP A 26 10.08 -1.81 -1.15
N ASN A 27 9.43 -1.18 -2.14
CA ASN A 27 9.34 0.27 -2.22
C ASN A 27 8.57 0.89 -1.04
N ILE A 28 7.47 0.29 -0.61
CA ILE A 28 6.68 0.77 0.54
C ILE A 28 7.45 0.61 1.85
N GLU A 29 8.15 -0.50 2.05
CA GLU A 29 8.98 -0.73 3.24
C GLU A 29 10.11 0.29 3.34
N LYS A 30 10.76 0.62 2.22
CA LYS A 30 11.73 1.73 2.14
C LYS A 30 11.10 3.08 2.52
N VAL A 31 9.88 3.37 2.08
CA VAL A 31 9.17 4.60 2.47
C VAL A 31 8.85 4.60 3.96
N PHE A 32 8.45 3.46 4.54
CA PHE A 32 8.18 3.35 5.97
C PHE A 32 9.43 3.57 6.80
N GLY A 33 10.57 2.99 6.40
CA GLY A 33 11.87 3.22 7.03
C GLY A 33 12.29 4.69 6.94
N TYR A 34 12.15 5.30 5.77
CA TYR A 34 12.49 6.71 5.56
C TYR A 34 11.61 7.68 6.38
N LYS A 35 10.30 7.43 6.42
CA LYS A 35 9.33 8.29 7.12
C LYS A 35 9.10 7.91 8.59
N ASN A 36 9.82 6.89 9.08
CA ASN A 36 9.67 6.29 10.41
C ASN A 36 8.19 6.01 10.76
N LEU A 37 7.43 5.52 9.77
CA LEU A 37 6.00 5.22 9.94
C LEU A 37 5.85 3.83 10.55
N THR A 38 4.95 3.70 11.53
CA THR A 38 4.65 2.42 12.18
C THR A 38 3.15 2.23 12.38
N GLY A 39 2.72 0.97 12.43
CA GLY A 39 1.35 0.57 12.77
C GLY A 39 0.27 1.15 11.84
N ILE A 40 -0.71 1.84 12.43
CA ILE A 40 -1.91 2.33 11.74
C ILE A 40 -1.57 3.35 10.63
N LYS A 41 -0.51 4.14 10.80
CA LYS A 41 -0.09 5.14 9.79
C LYS A 41 0.38 4.48 8.50
N CYS A 42 1.06 3.34 8.61
CA CYS A 42 1.47 2.53 7.47
C CYS A 42 0.26 1.97 6.72
N ILE A 43 -0.71 1.44 7.47
CA ILE A 43 -1.95 0.87 6.94
C ILE A 43 -2.76 1.94 6.19
N HIS A 44 -2.92 3.13 6.77
CA HIS A 44 -3.58 4.25 6.09
C HIS A 44 -2.85 4.66 4.81
N LEU A 45 -1.52 4.75 4.83
CA LEU A 45 -0.73 5.09 3.64
C LEU A 45 -0.95 4.06 2.53
N VAL A 46 -0.86 2.77 2.85
CA VAL A 46 -1.10 1.68 1.90
C VAL A 46 -2.51 1.76 1.32
N ALA A 47 -3.52 1.93 2.17
CA ALA A 47 -4.92 2.04 1.74
C ALA A 47 -5.13 3.20 0.74
N THR A 48 -4.46 4.34 0.92
CA THR A 48 -4.55 5.47 -0.04
C THR A 48 -3.90 5.19 -1.39
N LYS A 49 -3.06 4.16 -1.49
CA LYS A 49 -2.23 3.84 -2.66
C LYS A 49 -2.76 2.68 -3.49
N LEU A 50 -3.68 1.90 -2.92
CA LEU A 50 -4.48 0.93 -3.65
C LEU A 50 -5.44 1.65 -4.59
N ARG A 51 -5.49 1.19 -5.84
CA ARG A 51 -6.38 1.69 -6.88
C ARG A 51 -7.03 0.51 -7.60
N GLY A 52 -8.13 0.76 -8.31
CA GLY A 52 -8.82 -0.26 -9.10
C GLY A 52 -9.24 -1.47 -8.28
N TYR A 53 -8.87 -2.67 -8.72
CA TYR A 53 -9.26 -3.92 -8.10
C TYR A 53 -8.73 -4.08 -6.67
N ALA A 54 -7.52 -3.56 -6.41
CA ALA A 54 -6.91 -3.64 -5.08
C ALA A 54 -7.66 -2.80 -4.04
N GLN A 55 -8.28 -1.67 -4.45
CA GLN A 55 -9.11 -0.85 -3.56
C GLN A 55 -10.42 -1.56 -3.19
N ILE A 56 -11.01 -2.30 -4.12
CA ILE A 56 -12.22 -3.09 -3.89
C ILE A 56 -11.91 -4.22 -2.91
N TRP A 57 -10.83 -4.97 -3.16
CA TRP A 57 -10.36 -6.03 -2.25
C TRP A 57 -10.12 -5.52 -0.83
N TRP A 58 -9.48 -4.35 -0.67
CA TRP A 58 -9.26 -3.76 0.65
C TRP A 58 -10.58 -3.40 1.34
N SER A 59 -11.51 -2.81 0.61
CA SER A 59 -12.83 -2.45 1.14
C SER A 59 -13.61 -3.69 1.61
N ASP A 60 -13.55 -4.78 0.85
CA ASP A 60 -14.16 -6.05 1.24
C ASP A 60 -13.45 -6.68 2.44
N CYS A 61 -12.12 -6.64 2.50
CA CYS A 61 -11.35 -7.14 3.64
C CYS A 61 -11.69 -6.38 4.94
N VAL A 62 -11.85 -5.05 4.87
CA VAL A 62 -12.30 -4.23 6.01
C VAL A 62 -13.71 -4.61 6.44
N LYS A 63 -14.66 -4.74 5.51
CA LYS A 63 -16.04 -5.17 5.81
C LYS A 63 -16.08 -6.56 6.44
N GLN A 64 -15.29 -7.50 5.94
CA GLN A 64 -15.21 -8.85 6.51
C GLN A 64 -14.67 -8.81 7.95
N ARG A 65 -13.70 -7.95 8.24
CA ARG A 65 -13.19 -7.75 9.62
C ARG A 65 -14.24 -7.16 10.55
N GLU A 66 -15.08 -6.23 10.08
CA GLU A 66 -16.18 -5.68 10.87
C GLU A 66 -17.29 -6.71 11.14
N LEU A 67 -17.50 -7.66 10.21
CA LEU A 67 -18.49 -8.73 10.36
C LEU A 67 -18.03 -9.87 11.27
N ILE A 68 -16.72 -10.18 11.29
CA ILE A 68 -16.13 -11.21 12.17
C ILE A 68 -15.89 -10.66 13.59
N GLY A 69 -15.94 -9.34 13.77
CA GLY A 69 -15.83 -8.65 15.06
C GLY A 69 -17.13 -8.56 15.87
N LYS A 70 -18.22 -9.22 15.43
CA LYS A 70 -19.46 -9.44 16.20
C LYS A 70 -19.58 -10.91 16.57
#